data_AF-A0A9D5LPQ7-F1
#
_entry.id   AF-A0A9D5LPQ7-F1
#
_cell.length_a   1.000
_cell.length_b   1.000
_cell.length_c   1.000
_cell.angle_alpha   90.00
_cell.angle_beta   90.00
_cell.angle_gamma   90.00
#
_symmetry.space_group_name_H-M   'P 1'
#
loop_
_entity.id
_entity.type
_entity.pdbx_description
1 polymer ?
#
loop_
_entity_poly.entity_id
_entity_poly.type
_entity_poly.pdbx_seq_one_letter_code
_entity_poly.pdbx_strand_id
1 'polypeptide(L)'
;MRSLLYMVIFVALGLCGCSRPLPVALDQADRLMLSDPGAALATLNGVDVSELGDSAAVARWALLYSEAMVANGIAAPTDTIVDIAIDYYRFHGLTDEFRRASELKALIIDDSETDALATALYLQKEKEYFLYKERARRQLYFYTGLIIFLLALGVILWMRQRMRYQRLQNEALIAEASGLRCQLESGQGDVSRMESKLHALLDGRFTLIDSLCQTYYEAHGTPLERKAIVERVKTEIESVRRDSLPEMERVVNDCRAGLLTQVKKAFPEIKPDDYHLLVYICCGLSPRTISLLLEESVEVIYKRKSRLKARLKEHVESQIPHILSIFQVGQKIC
;
A
#
# COMPACT_ATOMS: atom_id res chain seq x y z
N MET A 1 -1.31 -20.84 -7.01
CA MET A 1 -1.81 -22.23 -7.12
C MET A 1 -1.20 -22.94 -8.34
N ARG A 2 -1.37 -22.44 -9.57
CA ARG A 2 -0.77 -23.09 -10.78
C ARG A 2 0.78 -23.10 -10.79
N SER A 3 1.43 -22.05 -10.27
CA SER A 3 2.90 -21.98 -10.19
C SER A 3 3.52 -23.01 -9.24
N LEU A 4 2.81 -23.40 -8.17
CA LEU A 4 3.27 -24.44 -7.24
C LEU A 4 3.20 -25.83 -7.87
N LEU A 5 2.17 -26.09 -8.69
CA LEU A 5 2.03 -27.34 -9.44
C LEU A 5 3.19 -27.56 -10.43
N TYR A 6 3.62 -26.52 -11.15
CA TYR A 6 4.75 -26.66 -12.09
C TYR A 6 6.09 -26.92 -11.38
N MET A 7 6.30 -26.37 -10.19
CA MET A 7 7.50 -26.62 -9.39
C MET A 7 7.55 -28.05 -8.87
N VAL A 8 6.40 -28.58 -8.41
CA VAL A 8 6.30 -29.97 -7.96
C VAL A 8 6.52 -30.95 -9.12
N ILE A 9 5.98 -30.66 -10.30
CA ILE A 9 6.18 -31.48 -11.51
C ILE A 9 7.65 -31.46 -11.95
N PHE A 10 8.33 -30.32 -11.89
CA PHE A 10 9.75 -30.20 -12.26
C PHE A 10 10.67 -30.96 -11.30
N VAL A 11 10.36 -30.94 -9.99
CA VAL A 11 11.09 -31.72 -8.97
C VAL A 11 10.84 -33.22 -9.11
N ALA A 12 9.60 -33.63 -9.43
CA ALA A 12 9.26 -35.04 -9.64
C ALA A 12 9.95 -35.66 -10.88
N LEU A 13 10.16 -34.87 -11.93
CA LEU A 13 10.86 -35.31 -13.15
C LEU A 13 12.37 -35.48 -12.95
N GLY A 14 12.97 -34.85 -11.93
CA GLY A 14 14.40 -34.96 -11.63
C GLY A 14 14.81 -36.17 -10.78
N LEU A 15 13.85 -36.89 -10.17
CA LEU A 15 14.11 -37.94 -9.19
C LEU A 15 14.11 -39.37 -9.75
N CYS A 16 13.80 -39.59 -11.03
CA CYS A 16 13.86 -40.92 -11.64
C CYS A 16 15.26 -41.21 -12.22
N GLY A 17 16.24 -41.36 -11.33
CA GLY A 17 17.49 -42.06 -11.64
C GLY A 17 17.32 -43.55 -11.34
N CYS A 18 16.97 -44.36 -12.34
CA CYS A 18 16.78 -45.80 -12.18
C CYS A 18 18.07 -46.48 -11.67
N SER A 19 18.03 -47.08 -10.48
CA SER A 19 19.11 -47.90 -9.94
C SER A 19 19.24 -49.21 -10.74
N ARG A 20 20.41 -49.49 -11.33
CA ARG A 20 20.70 -50.76 -12.01
C ARG A 20 20.87 -51.91 -11.00
N PRO A 21 20.57 -53.17 -11.37
CA PRO A 21 20.76 -54.35 -10.52
C PRO A 21 22.25 -54.74 -10.44
N LEU A 22 23.01 -53.95 -9.70
CA LEU A 22 24.45 -54.09 -9.45
C LEU A 22 24.86 -55.00 -8.27
N PRO A 23 23.98 -55.45 -7.32
CA PRO A 23 24.39 -56.35 -6.23
C PRO A 23 24.99 -57.68 -6.71
N VAL A 24 24.56 -58.18 -7.87
CA VAL A 24 24.84 -59.54 -8.34
C VAL A 24 26.32 -59.76 -8.68
N ALA A 25 26.99 -58.77 -9.26
CA ALA A 25 28.40 -58.90 -9.66
C ALA A 25 29.34 -58.95 -8.45
N LEU A 26 29.04 -58.17 -7.40
CA LEU A 26 29.82 -58.17 -6.16
C LEU A 26 29.60 -59.48 -5.37
N ASP A 27 28.35 -59.96 -5.31
CA ASP A 27 28.04 -61.25 -4.69
C ASP A 27 28.72 -62.42 -5.42
N GLN A 28 28.86 -62.33 -6.74
CA GLN A 28 29.58 -63.33 -7.53
C GLN A 28 31.09 -63.31 -7.24
N ALA A 29 31.70 -62.13 -7.20
CA ALA A 29 33.12 -61.98 -6.89
C ALA A 29 33.46 -62.49 -5.48
N ASP A 30 32.62 -62.17 -4.49
CA ASP A 30 32.75 -62.60 -3.10
C ASP A 30 32.76 -64.14 -2.98
N ARG A 31 31.86 -64.83 -3.70
CA ARG A 31 31.83 -66.30 -3.75
C ARG A 31 33.07 -66.90 -4.40
N LEU A 32 33.60 -66.25 -5.44
CA LEU A 32 34.78 -66.71 -6.15
C LEU A 32 36.07 -66.50 -5.35
N MET A 33 36.08 -65.59 -4.37
CA MET A 33 37.27 -65.22 -3.59
C MET A 33 37.98 -66.41 -2.96
N LEU A 34 37.22 -67.38 -2.41
CA LEU A 34 37.77 -68.57 -1.77
C LEU A 34 38.17 -69.68 -2.76
N SER A 35 37.53 -69.73 -3.93
CA SER A 35 37.73 -70.82 -4.90
C SER A 35 38.71 -70.50 -6.02
N ASP A 36 38.69 -69.25 -6.50
CA ASP A 36 39.52 -68.75 -7.59
C ASP A 36 39.66 -67.21 -7.46
N PRO A 37 40.70 -66.74 -6.73
CA PRO A 37 40.96 -65.32 -6.56
C PRO A 37 41.17 -64.57 -7.88
N GLY A 38 41.72 -65.21 -8.91
CA GLY A 38 41.97 -64.58 -10.20
C GLY A 38 40.69 -64.29 -10.96
N ALA A 39 39.74 -65.24 -10.95
CA ALA A 39 38.40 -65.02 -11.50
C ALA A 39 37.60 -63.98 -10.70
N ALA A 40 37.76 -63.94 -9.36
CA ALA A 40 37.16 -62.92 -8.52
C ALA A 40 37.66 -61.51 -8.91
N LEU A 41 38.97 -61.36 -9.06
CA LEU A 41 39.58 -60.10 -9.48
C LEU A 41 39.15 -59.68 -10.90
N ALA A 42 39.07 -60.62 -11.84
CA ALA A 42 38.58 -60.36 -13.19
C ALA A 42 37.11 -59.86 -13.19
N THR A 43 36.27 -60.46 -12.34
CA THR A 43 34.87 -60.04 -12.15
C THR A 43 34.78 -58.62 -11.60
N LEU A 44 35.61 -58.28 -10.60
CA LEU A 44 35.66 -56.94 -9.99
C LEU A 44 36.24 -55.89 -10.94
N ASN A 45 37.19 -56.25 -11.80
CA ASN A 45 37.70 -55.40 -12.87
C ASN A 45 36.63 -55.07 -13.93
N GLY A 46 35.66 -55.98 -14.14
CA GLY A 46 34.53 -55.76 -15.03
C GLY A 46 33.47 -54.79 -14.50
N VAL A 47 33.48 -54.45 -13.20
CA VAL A 47 32.51 -53.53 -12.59
C VAL A 47 32.87 -52.09 -12.91
N ASP A 48 31.94 -51.32 -13.50
CA ASP A 48 32.10 -49.87 -13.67
C ASP A 48 31.81 -49.15 -12.35
N VAL A 49 32.87 -48.64 -11.71
CA VAL A 49 32.77 -47.96 -10.41
C VAL A 49 32.04 -46.63 -10.54
N SER A 50 32.06 -46.01 -11.72
CA SER A 50 31.43 -44.71 -11.99
C SER A 50 29.91 -44.76 -11.98
N GLU A 51 29.33 -45.95 -12.18
CA GLU A 51 27.89 -46.20 -12.23
C GLU A 51 27.31 -46.76 -10.92
N LEU A 52 28.14 -47.00 -9.90
CA LEU A 52 27.66 -47.45 -8.60
C LEU A 52 26.68 -46.42 -8.01
N GLY A 53 25.50 -46.90 -7.60
CA GLY A 53 24.38 -46.03 -7.21
C GLY A 53 24.46 -45.48 -5.78
N ASP A 54 25.28 -46.07 -4.92
CA ASP A 54 25.43 -45.65 -3.53
C ASP A 54 26.86 -45.90 -3.02
N SER A 55 27.27 -45.05 -2.08
CA SER A 55 28.50 -45.13 -1.30
C SER A 55 28.73 -46.51 -0.65
N ALA A 56 27.66 -47.19 -0.22
CA ALA A 56 27.74 -48.54 0.35
C ALA A 56 28.26 -49.59 -0.65
N ALA A 57 27.78 -49.53 -1.89
CA ALA A 57 28.19 -50.45 -2.95
C ALA A 57 29.64 -50.19 -3.38
N VAL A 58 30.05 -48.92 -3.40
CA VAL A 58 31.43 -48.50 -3.66
C VAL A 58 32.39 -48.99 -2.58
N ALA A 59 32.01 -48.88 -1.31
CA ALA A 59 32.82 -49.38 -0.20
C ALA A 59 32.93 -50.90 -0.19
N ARG A 60 31.83 -51.62 -0.48
CA ARG A 60 31.85 -53.08 -0.60
C ARG A 60 32.71 -53.55 -1.77
N TRP A 61 32.59 -52.90 -2.93
CA TRP A 61 33.45 -53.16 -4.08
C TRP A 61 34.92 -52.93 -3.72
N ALA A 62 35.23 -51.81 -3.07
CA ALA A 62 36.60 -51.47 -2.66
C ALA A 62 37.20 -52.51 -1.71
N LEU A 63 36.42 -53.00 -0.72
CA LEU A 63 36.86 -54.05 0.19
C LEU A 63 37.17 -55.36 -0.54
N LEU A 64 36.24 -55.84 -1.38
CA LEU A 64 36.42 -57.06 -2.15
C LEU A 64 37.56 -56.93 -3.17
N TYR A 65 37.75 -55.75 -3.74
CA TYR A 65 38.84 -55.47 -4.66
C TYR A 65 40.20 -55.56 -3.95
N SER A 66 40.34 -54.94 -2.79
CA SER A 66 41.54 -55.04 -1.94
C SER A 66 41.79 -56.48 -1.49
N GLU A 67 40.75 -57.23 -1.13
CA GLU A 67 40.87 -58.64 -0.74
C GLU A 67 41.34 -59.53 -1.91
N ALA A 68 40.77 -59.34 -3.10
CA ALA A 68 41.19 -60.05 -4.30
C ALA A 68 42.63 -59.73 -4.67
N MET A 69 43.08 -58.48 -4.51
CA MET A 69 44.47 -58.10 -4.77
C MET A 69 45.45 -58.84 -3.86
N VAL A 70 45.17 -58.87 -2.54
CA VAL A 70 46.01 -59.60 -1.57
C VAL A 70 46.00 -61.10 -1.88
N ALA A 71 44.83 -61.68 -2.17
CA ALA A 71 44.70 -63.11 -2.45
C ALA A 71 45.43 -63.56 -3.74
N ASN A 72 45.62 -62.64 -4.69
CA ASN A 72 46.41 -62.89 -5.91
C ASN A 72 47.89 -62.47 -5.78
N GLY A 73 48.33 -61.96 -4.62
CA GLY A 73 49.70 -61.46 -4.42
C GLY A 73 50.04 -60.23 -5.26
N ILE A 74 49.06 -59.35 -5.51
CA ILE A 74 49.23 -58.15 -6.34
C ILE A 74 49.32 -56.91 -5.44
N ALA A 75 50.42 -56.17 -5.57
CA ALA A 75 50.62 -54.90 -4.88
C ALA A 75 49.77 -53.77 -5.49
N ALA A 76 49.23 -52.88 -4.64
CA ALA A 76 48.56 -51.67 -5.12
C ALA A 76 49.56 -50.52 -5.29
N PRO A 77 49.43 -49.71 -6.36
CA PRO A 77 50.28 -48.54 -6.56
C PRO A 77 49.94 -47.38 -5.60
N THR A 78 48.73 -47.34 -5.06
CA THR A 78 48.27 -46.32 -4.11
C THR A 78 47.31 -46.94 -3.08
N ASP A 79 47.06 -46.24 -1.98
CA ASP A 79 46.11 -46.68 -0.94
C ASP A 79 44.66 -46.28 -1.23
N THR A 80 44.40 -45.67 -2.39
CA THR A 80 43.15 -44.97 -2.66
C THR A 80 41.92 -45.86 -2.60
N ILE A 81 41.95 -47.07 -3.15
CA ILE A 81 40.80 -47.98 -3.17
C ILE A 81 40.54 -48.54 -1.78
N VAL A 82 41.56 -49.02 -1.07
CA VAL A 82 41.35 -49.57 0.29
C VAL A 82 40.87 -48.50 1.26
N ASP A 83 41.34 -47.25 1.11
CA ASP A 83 40.90 -46.12 1.94
C ASP A 83 39.41 -45.80 1.75
N ILE A 84 38.82 -46.06 0.58
CA ILE A 84 37.37 -45.92 0.36
C ILE A 84 36.60 -46.83 1.32
N ALA A 85 37.00 -48.10 1.43
CA ALA A 85 36.38 -49.06 2.33
C ALA A 85 36.60 -48.66 3.80
N ILE A 86 37.84 -48.32 4.17
CA ILE A 86 38.20 -47.88 5.53
C ILE A 86 37.36 -46.68 5.96
N ASP A 87 37.32 -45.62 5.16
CA ASP A 87 36.57 -44.39 5.48
C ASP A 87 35.08 -44.68 5.64
N TYR A 88 34.50 -45.47 4.74
CA TYR A 88 33.08 -45.81 4.78
C TYR A 88 32.74 -46.64 6.03
N TYR A 89 33.44 -47.76 6.26
CA TYR A 89 33.14 -48.66 7.38
C TYR A 89 33.44 -48.02 8.74
N ARG A 90 34.48 -47.16 8.81
CA ARG A 90 34.77 -46.34 9.99
C ARG A 90 33.62 -45.37 10.30
N PHE A 91 33.13 -44.66 9.29
CA PHE A 91 32.06 -43.67 9.47
C PHE A 91 30.73 -44.33 9.88
N HIS A 92 30.42 -45.51 9.34
CA HIS A 92 29.19 -46.25 9.63
C HIS A 92 29.28 -47.14 10.88
N GLY A 93 30.44 -47.22 11.54
CA GLY A 93 30.62 -48.00 12.78
C GLY A 93 30.66 -49.51 12.58
N LEU A 94 30.98 -49.99 11.38
CA LEU A 94 31.08 -51.41 11.04
C LEU A 94 32.49 -51.92 11.38
N THR A 95 32.66 -52.37 12.63
CA THR A 95 33.98 -52.63 13.23
C THR A 95 34.73 -53.81 12.62
N ASP A 96 34.02 -54.84 12.15
CA ASP A 96 34.65 -56.04 11.62
C ASP A 96 35.17 -55.80 10.20
N GLU A 97 34.37 -55.19 9.34
CA GLU A 97 34.75 -54.78 7.99
C GLU A 97 35.83 -53.70 8.01
N PHE A 98 35.75 -52.75 8.95
CA PHE A 98 36.82 -51.76 9.15
C PHE A 98 38.15 -52.40 9.54
N ARG A 99 38.12 -53.38 10.46
CA ARG A 99 39.32 -54.12 10.88
C ARG A 99 39.92 -54.87 9.69
N ARG A 100 39.09 -55.61 8.94
CA ARG A 100 39.51 -56.31 7.72
C ARG A 100 40.12 -55.36 6.69
N ALA A 101 39.48 -54.24 6.39
CA ALA A 101 40.00 -53.25 5.45
C ALA A 101 41.36 -52.67 5.91
N SER A 102 41.51 -52.42 7.21
CA SER A 102 42.75 -51.92 7.79
C SER A 102 43.88 -52.95 7.73
N GLU A 103 43.57 -54.23 7.96
CA GLU A 103 44.51 -55.34 7.81
C GLU A 103 44.94 -55.51 6.35
N LEU A 104 44.00 -55.47 5.40
CA LEU A 104 44.28 -55.52 3.97
C LEU A 104 45.19 -54.37 3.53
N LYS A 105 44.97 -53.15 4.04
CA LYS A 105 45.85 -52.00 3.75
C LYS A 105 47.30 -52.27 4.15
N ALA A 106 47.54 -52.91 5.30
CA ALA A 106 48.90 -53.24 5.74
C ALA A 106 49.56 -54.30 4.83
N LEU A 107 48.79 -55.28 4.35
CA LEU A 107 49.28 -56.38 3.51
C LEU A 107 49.59 -55.94 2.07
N ILE A 108 48.79 -55.05 1.50
CA ILE A 108 48.91 -54.58 0.10
C ILE A 108 50.20 -53.76 -0.12
N ILE A 109 50.74 -53.15 0.94
CA ILE A 109 51.93 -52.27 0.88
C ILE A 109 53.25 -53.06 1.04
N ASP A 110 53.20 -54.23 1.70
CA ASP A 110 54.41 -54.98 2.12
C ASP A 110 54.88 -56.03 1.09
N ASP A 111 53.96 -56.54 0.25
CA ASP A 111 54.25 -57.66 -0.67
C ASP A 111 54.61 -57.17 -2.08
N SER A 112 55.86 -57.42 -2.51
CA SER A 112 56.45 -56.84 -3.71
C SER A 112 56.39 -57.74 -4.94
N GLU A 113 55.55 -57.41 -5.93
CA GLU A 113 55.87 -57.47 -7.37
C GLU A 113 54.85 -56.60 -8.14
N THR A 114 55.30 -55.48 -8.71
CA THR A 114 54.42 -54.55 -9.42
C THR A 114 54.29 -54.94 -10.88
N ASP A 115 53.30 -55.77 -11.20
CA ASP A 115 52.89 -55.99 -12.58
C ASP A 115 52.35 -54.68 -13.21
N ALA A 116 52.90 -54.33 -14.38
CA ALA A 116 52.52 -53.12 -15.10
C ALA A 116 51.04 -53.17 -15.55
N LEU A 117 50.52 -54.36 -15.86
CA LEU A 117 49.11 -54.54 -16.23
C LEU A 117 48.18 -54.33 -15.02
N ALA A 118 48.48 -54.95 -13.89
CA ALA A 118 47.74 -54.75 -12.64
C ALA A 118 47.74 -53.27 -12.18
N THR A 119 48.88 -52.59 -12.31
CA THR A 119 49.01 -51.16 -12.00
C THR A 119 48.11 -50.31 -12.91
N ALA A 120 48.06 -50.60 -14.21
CA ALA A 120 47.22 -49.87 -15.15
C ALA A 120 45.72 -50.07 -14.88
N LEU A 121 45.28 -51.31 -14.58
CA LEU A 121 43.90 -51.62 -14.22
C LEU A 121 43.49 -50.93 -12.91
N TYR A 122 44.36 -50.95 -11.90
CA TYR A 122 44.13 -50.24 -10.65
C TYR A 122 43.91 -48.74 -10.88
N LEU A 123 44.83 -48.09 -11.62
CA LEU A 123 44.72 -46.65 -11.91
C LEU A 123 43.49 -46.31 -12.75
N GLN A 124 43.04 -47.24 -13.62
CA GLN A 124 41.77 -47.08 -14.32
C GLN A 124 40.60 -47.04 -13.34
N LYS A 125 40.54 -47.95 -12.37
CA LYS A 125 39.48 -47.99 -11.36
C LYS A 125 39.50 -46.78 -10.42
N GLU A 126 40.68 -46.29 -10.08
CA GLU A 126 40.83 -45.05 -9.32
C GLU A 126 40.21 -43.86 -10.08
N LYS A 127 40.41 -43.77 -11.40
CA LYS A 127 39.79 -42.73 -12.24
C LYS A 127 38.26 -42.88 -12.32
N GLU A 128 37.74 -44.10 -12.45
CA GLU A 128 36.29 -44.36 -12.43
C GLU A 128 35.66 -43.90 -11.11
N TYR A 129 36.35 -44.13 -9.97
CA TYR A 129 35.92 -43.64 -8.67
C TYR A 129 35.95 -42.10 -8.57
N PHE A 130 36.99 -41.43 -9.08
CA PHE A 130 37.01 -39.97 -9.09
C PHE A 130 35.87 -39.39 -9.92
N LEU A 131 35.51 -40.01 -11.05
CA LEU A 131 34.35 -39.64 -11.84
C LEU A 131 33.04 -39.83 -11.06
N TYR A 132 32.87 -40.94 -10.33
CA TYR A 132 31.74 -41.14 -9.42
C TYR A 132 31.63 -40.00 -8.39
N LYS A 133 32.75 -39.70 -7.71
CA LYS A 133 32.82 -38.64 -6.70
C LYS A 133 32.49 -37.27 -7.26
N GLU A 134 32.91 -36.98 -8.49
CA GLU A 134 32.60 -35.73 -9.17
C GLU A 134 31.12 -35.63 -9.58
N ARG A 135 30.54 -36.70 -10.13
CA ARG A 135 29.10 -36.76 -10.44
C ARG A 135 28.25 -36.53 -9.18
N ALA A 136 28.59 -37.20 -8.08
CA ALA A 136 27.90 -37.05 -6.80
C ALA A 136 27.97 -35.59 -6.29
N ARG A 137 29.15 -34.95 -6.37
CA ARG A 137 29.30 -33.52 -6.00
C ARG A 137 28.49 -32.61 -6.91
N ARG A 138 28.51 -32.82 -8.23
CA ARG A 138 27.72 -32.01 -9.18
C ARG A 138 26.22 -32.13 -8.91
N GLN A 139 25.73 -33.31 -8.59
CA GLN A 139 24.33 -33.51 -8.19
C GLN A 139 24.01 -32.76 -6.90
N LEU A 140 24.87 -32.82 -5.87
CA LEU A 140 24.67 -32.07 -4.63
C LEU A 140 24.63 -30.55 -4.89
N TYR A 141 25.56 -30.00 -5.69
CA TYR A 141 25.55 -28.58 -6.05
C TYR A 141 24.31 -28.20 -6.87
N PHE A 142 23.84 -29.08 -7.76
CA PHE A 142 22.62 -28.86 -8.51
C PHE A 142 21.39 -28.80 -7.60
N TYR A 143 21.23 -29.75 -6.67
CA TYR A 143 20.10 -29.76 -5.72
C TYR A 143 20.15 -28.59 -4.74
N THR A 144 21.32 -28.23 -4.22
CA THR A 144 21.47 -27.06 -3.34
C THR A 144 21.15 -25.77 -4.10
N GLY A 145 21.60 -25.61 -5.35
CA GLY A 145 21.24 -24.49 -6.22
C GLY A 145 19.74 -24.42 -6.52
N LEU A 146 19.11 -25.57 -6.80
CA LEU A 146 17.66 -25.67 -7.01
C LEU A 146 16.89 -25.18 -5.77
N ILE A 147 17.25 -25.65 -4.58
CA ILE A 147 16.61 -25.22 -3.32
C ILE A 147 16.72 -23.70 -3.13
N ILE A 148 17.90 -23.13 -3.34
CA ILE A 148 18.12 -21.67 -3.23
C ILE A 148 17.23 -20.91 -4.23
N PHE A 149 17.11 -21.40 -5.47
CA PHE A 149 16.27 -20.80 -6.49
C PHE A 149 14.77 -20.85 -6.13
N LEU A 150 14.29 -21.98 -5.59
CA LEU A 150 12.90 -22.12 -5.12
C LEU A 150 12.60 -21.11 -3.98
N LEU A 151 13.53 -20.96 -3.03
CA LEU A 151 13.41 -19.99 -1.93
C LEU A 151 13.35 -18.55 -2.44
N ALA A 152 14.23 -18.18 -3.37
CA ALA A 152 14.25 -16.85 -3.97
C ALA A 152 12.92 -16.54 -4.69
N LEU A 153 12.38 -17.49 -5.47
CA LEU A 153 11.07 -17.35 -6.10
C LEU A 153 9.93 -17.18 -5.08
N GLY A 154 9.96 -17.95 -3.99
CA GLY A 154 9.01 -17.80 -2.88
C GLY A 154 9.03 -16.38 -2.29
N VAL A 155 10.22 -15.84 -2.01
CA VAL A 155 10.40 -14.48 -1.50
C VAL A 155 9.89 -13.43 -2.48
N ILE A 156 10.18 -13.57 -3.77
CA ILE A 156 9.69 -12.65 -4.82
C ILE A 156 8.17 -12.67 -4.89
N LEU A 157 7.55 -13.85 -4.85
CA LEU A 157 6.09 -13.98 -4.86
C LEU A 157 5.47 -13.37 -3.60
N TRP A 158 6.04 -13.66 -2.42
CA TRP A 158 5.60 -13.07 -1.15
C TRP A 158 5.71 -11.55 -1.16
N MET A 159 6.83 -11.00 -1.62
CA MET A 159 7.05 -9.56 -1.73
C MET A 159 6.06 -8.92 -2.72
N ARG A 160 5.82 -9.54 -3.88
CA ARG A 160 4.81 -9.06 -4.83
C ARG A 160 3.41 -9.08 -4.24
N GLN A 161 3.06 -10.13 -3.50
CA GLN A 161 1.76 -10.22 -2.84
C GLN A 161 1.62 -9.16 -1.74
N ARG A 162 2.66 -8.97 -0.93
CA ARG A 162 2.71 -7.93 0.11
C ARG A 162 2.57 -6.53 -0.48
N MET A 163 3.26 -6.24 -1.58
CA MET A 163 3.16 -4.97 -2.29
C MET A 163 1.74 -4.72 -2.82
N ARG A 164 1.06 -5.76 -3.35
CA ARG A 164 -0.34 -5.63 -3.78
C ARG A 164 -1.29 -5.28 -2.63
N TYR A 165 -1.10 -5.91 -1.47
CA TYR A 165 -1.92 -5.63 -0.29
C TYR A 165 -1.74 -4.18 0.19
N GLN A 166 -0.48 -3.70 0.27
CA GLN A 166 -0.19 -2.33 0.69
C GLN A 166 -0.74 -1.28 -0.28
N ARG A 167 -0.74 -1.56 -1.60
CA ARG A 167 -1.30 -0.65 -2.61
C ARG A 167 -2.79 -0.37 -2.41
N LEU A 168 -3.57 -1.40 -2.08
CA LEU A 168 -5.02 -1.25 -1.87
C LEU A 168 -5.33 -0.32 -0.68
N GLN A 169 -4.57 -0.40 0.40
CA GLN A 169 -4.74 0.49 1.56
C GLN A 169 -4.34 1.93 1.22
N ASN A 170 -3.25 2.11 0.47
CA ASN A 170 -2.79 3.43 0.05
C ASN A 170 -3.79 4.11 -0.90
N GLU A 171 -4.39 3.39 -1.83
CA GLU A 171 -5.42 3.94 -2.73
C GLU A 171 -6.64 4.47 -1.95
N ALA A 172 -7.08 3.74 -0.92
CA ALA A 172 -8.18 4.19 -0.05
C ALA A 172 -7.82 5.46 0.74
N LEU A 173 -6.63 5.51 1.35
CA LEU A 173 -6.15 6.69 2.09
C LEU A 173 -6.00 7.92 1.19
N ILE A 174 -5.52 7.73 -0.05
CA ILE A 174 -5.39 8.83 -1.02
C ILE A 174 -6.76 9.36 -1.44
N ALA A 175 -7.77 8.48 -1.60
CA ALA A 175 -9.13 8.89 -1.91
C ALA A 175 -9.79 9.67 -0.76
N GLU A 176 -9.54 9.28 0.49
CA GLU A 176 -10.02 10.02 1.65
C GLU A 176 -9.33 11.39 1.78
N ALA A 177 -8.00 11.42 1.62
CA ALA A 177 -7.23 12.66 1.69
C ALA A 177 -7.58 13.65 0.55
N SER A 178 -7.85 13.16 -0.66
CA SER A 178 -8.29 14.00 -1.77
C SER A 178 -9.70 14.54 -1.54
N GLY A 179 -10.61 13.72 -0.99
CA GLY A 179 -11.95 14.16 -0.59
C GLY A 179 -11.92 15.29 0.43
N LEU A 180 -11.10 15.17 1.48
CA LEU A 180 -10.90 16.22 2.48
C LEU A 180 -10.30 17.50 1.88
N ARG A 181 -9.35 17.37 0.94
CA ARG A 181 -8.78 18.53 0.24
C ARG A 181 -9.84 19.29 -0.56
N CYS A 182 -10.69 18.60 -1.32
CA CYS A 182 -11.77 19.27 -2.06
C CYS A 182 -12.74 20.02 -1.14
N GLN A 183 -13.05 19.46 0.04
CA GLN A 183 -13.88 20.15 1.03
C GLN A 183 -13.20 21.41 1.57
N LEU A 184 -11.91 21.33 1.92
CA LEU A 184 -11.12 22.47 2.38
C LEU A 184 -11.03 23.59 1.32
N GLU A 185 -10.78 23.24 0.05
CA GLU A 185 -10.73 24.21 -1.05
C GLU A 185 -12.09 24.90 -1.25
N SER A 186 -13.19 24.15 -1.20
CA SER A 186 -14.53 24.73 -1.30
C SER A 186 -14.84 25.69 -0.13
N GLY A 187 -14.47 25.32 1.10
CA GLY A 187 -14.66 26.15 2.28
C GLY A 187 -13.78 27.41 2.26
N GLN A 188 -12.53 27.31 1.80
CA GLN A 188 -11.66 28.47 1.61
C GLN A 188 -12.25 29.45 0.58
N GLY A 189 -12.78 28.94 -0.53
CA GLY A 189 -13.45 29.76 -1.55
C GLY A 189 -14.65 30.54 -0.98
N ASP A 190 -15.47 29.90 -0.14
CA ASP A 190 -16.59 30.57 0.52
C ASP A 190 -16.16 31.61 1.54
N VAL A 191 -15.10 31.33 2.32
CA VAL A 191 -14.54 32.29 3.28
C VAL A 191 -13.98 33.52 2.57
N SER A 192 -13.17 33.35 1.52
CA SER A 192 -12.65 34.47 0.73
C SER A 192 -13.75 35.27 0.04
N ARG A 193 -14.82 34.61 -0.42
CA ARG A 193 -16.00 35.30 -0.97
C ARG A 193 -16.76 36.10 0.08
N MET A 194 -16.85 35.59 1.32
CA MET A 194 -17.47 36.32 2.42
C MET A 194 -16.60 37.53 2.85
N GLU A 195 -15.29 37.33 2.94
CA GLU A 195 -14.32 38.37 3.30
C GLU A 195 -14.36 39.55 2.32
N SER A 196 -14.34 39.26 1.01
CA SER A 196 -14.46 40.30 -0.03
C SER A 196 -15.77 41.07 0.03
N LYS A 197 -16.90 40.40 0.28
CA LYS A 197 -18.20 41.06 0.48
C LYS A 197 -18.21 41.93 1.75
N LEU A 198 -17.62 41.45 2.85
CA LEU A 198 -17.53 42.18 4.10
C LEU A 198 -16.68 43.45 3.91
N HIS A 199 -15.54 43.35 3.23
CA HIS A 199 -14.71 44.51 2.90
C HIS A 199 -15.47 45.54 2.06
N ALA A 200 -16.17 45.11 1.00
CA ALA A 200 -16.96 46.02 0.17
C ALA A 200 -18.06 46.75 0.97
N LEU A 201 -18.73 46.06 1.90
CA LEU A 201 -19.75 46.66 2.76
C LEU A 201 -19.17 47.63 3.79
N LEU A 202 -18.01 47.32 4.37
CA LEU A 202 -17.34 48.21 5.31
C LEU A 202 -16.83 49.46 4.62
N ASP A 203 -16.31 49.34 3.40
CA ASP A 203 -15.82 50.48 2.61
C ASP A 203 -16.95 51.49 2.33
N GLY A 204 -18.14 51.01 1.95
CA GLY A 204 -19.33 51.86 1.80
C GLY A 204 -19.77 52.57 3.10
N ARG A 205 -19.58 51.95 4.27
CA ARG A 205 -19.90 52.59 5.56
C ARG A 205 -18.86 53.65 5.94
N PHE A 206 -17.58 53.36 5.72
CA PHE A 206 -16.51 54.29 6.08
C PHE A 206 -16.48 55.50 5.15
N THR A 207 -16.79 55.36 3.87
CA THR A 207 -16.93 56.50 2.94
C THR A 207 -18.07 57.43 3.33
N LEU A 208 -19.22 56.91 3.79
CA LEU A 208 -20.31 57.74 4.31
C LEU A 208 -19.88 58.53 5.55
N ILE A 209 -19.25 57.84 6.52
CA ILE A 209 -18.73 58.47 7.74
C ILE A 209 -17.72 59.56 7.38
N ASP A 210 -16.79 59.26 6.47
CA ASP A 210 -15.77 60.20 6.01
C ASP A 210 -16.41 61.45 5.37
N SER A 211 -17.43 61.27 4.53
CA SER A 211 -18.15 62.40 3.92
C SER A 211 -18.91 63.26 4.94
N LEU A 212 -19.46 62.66 6.00
CA LEU A 212 -20.12 63.38 7.09
C LEU A 212 -19.11 64.12 7.96
N CYS A 213 -17.97 63.48 8.27
CA CYS A 213 -16.85 64.09 8.98
C CYS A 213 -16.29 65.27 8.20
N GLN A 214 -16.11 65.14 6.88
CA GLN A 214 -15.65 66.23 6.03
C GLN A 214 -16.64 67.40 6.02
N THR A 215 -17.94 67.12 5.86
CA THR A 215 -18.99 68.15 5.95
C THR A 215 -19.01 68.84 7.32
N TYR A 216 -18.77 68.09 8.40
CA TYR A 216 -18.66 68.64 9.75
C TYR A 216 -17.45 69.56 9.87
N TYR A 217 -16.26 69.11 9.47
CA TYR A 217 -15.03 69.90 9.55
C TYR A 217 -15.09 71.18 8.72
N GLU A 218 -15.67 71.13 7.52
CA GLU A 218 -15.80 72.29 6.61
C GLU A 218 -16.79 73.34 7.15
N ALA A 219 -17.85 72.91 7.85
CA ALA A 219 -18.87 73.80 8.38
C ALA A 219 -18.64 74.22 9.84
N HIS A 220 -17.62 73.65 10.50
CA HIS A 220 -17.37 73.82 11.92
C HIS A 220 -17.10 75.29 12.30
N GLY A 221 -17.83 75.79 13.31
CA GLY A 221 -17.66 77.17 13.78
C GLY A 221 -18.40 78.23 12.95
N THR A 222 -19.22 77.81 11.97
CA THR A 222 -20.09 78.71 11.20
C THR A 222 -21.54 78.66 11.72
N PRO A 223 -22.33 79.74 11.59
CA PRO A 223 -23.75 79.71 11.96
C PRO A 223 -24.58 78.76 11.06
N LEU A 224 -23.99 78.24 9.97
CA LEU A 224 -24.60 77.32 9.03
C LEU A 224 -24.26 75.85 9.31
N GLU A 225 -23.40 75.54 10.30
CA GLU A 225 -22.97 74.18 10.67
C GLU A 225 -24.14 73.21 10.79
N ARG A 226 -25.12 73.56 11.62
CA ARG A 226 -26.32 72.73 11.84
C ARG A 226 -27.12 72.54 10.55
N LYS A 227 -27.21 73.55 9.71
CA LYS A 227 -27.97 73.50 8.45
C LYS A 227 -27.25 72.61 7.43
N ALA A 228 -25.94 72.75 7.29
CA ALA A 228 -25.11 71.96 6.37
C ALA A 228 -25.15 70.47 6.73
N ILE A 229 -24.99 70.12 8.02
CA ILE A 229 -25.05 68.73 8.49
C ILE A 229 -26.44 68.13 8.26
N VAL A 230 -27.52 68.86 8.60
CA VAL A 230 -28.90 68.38 8.41
C VAL A 230 -29.24 68.19 6.93
N GLU A 231 -28.84 69.11 6.06
CA GLU A 231 -29.08 68.97 4.62
C GLU A 231 -28.25 67.85 4.00
N ARG A 232 -26.99 67.64 4.42
CA ARG A 232 -26.19 66.49 3.98
C ARG A 232 -26.80 65.16 4.41
N VAL A 233 -27.24 65.04 5.67
CA VAL A 233 -27.93 63.84 6.17
C VAL A 233 -29.24 63.59 5.41
N LYS A 234 -30.04 64.63 5.13
CA LYS A 234 -31.24 64.50 4.30
C LYS A 234 -30.91 64.02 2.88
N THR A 235 -29.86 64.57 2.28
CA THR A 235 -29.42 64.22 0.92
C THR A 235 -29.00 62.74 0.84
N GLU A 236 -28.30 62.24 1.85
CA GLU A 236 -27.93 60.81 1.96
C GLU A 236 -29.15 59.91 2.26
N ILE A 237 -30.11 60.37 3.05
CA ILE A 237 -31.36 59.62 3.26
C ILE A 237 -32.17 59.53 1.95
N GLU A 238 -32.19 60.61 1.15
CA GLU A 238 -32.84 60.63 -0.14
C GLU A 238 -32.11 59.82 -1.23
N SER A 239 -30.77 59.74 -1.19
CA SER A 239 -29.98 58.89 -2.10
C SER A 239 -30.30 57.41 -1.85
N VAL A 240 -30.34 57.00 -0.58
CA VAL A 240 -30.75 55.66 -0.16
C VAL A 240 -32.20 55.38 -0.58
N ARG A 241 -33.10 56.38 -0.54
CA ARG A 241 -34.52 56.20 -0.91
C ARG A 241 -34.73 55.86 -2.39
N ARG A 242 -33.96 56.44 -3.31
CA ARG A 242 -34.22 56.35 -4.76
C ARG A 242 -33.63 55.10 -5.42
N ASP A 243 -32.42 54.68 -5.04
CA ASP A 243 -31.67 53.71 -5.86
C ASP A 243 -31.31 52.38 -5.17
N SER A 244 -31.51 52.26 -3.85
CA SER A 244 -30.92 51.14 -3.08
C SER A 244 -31.81 49.91 -2.91
N LEU A 245 -33.11 49.97 -3.22
CA LEU A 245 -34.02 48.87 -2.87
C LEU A 245 -33.71 47.53 -3.57
N PRO A 246 -33.39 47.48 -4.89
CA PRO A 246 -32.97 46.25 -5.55
C PRO A 246 -31.65 45.70 -4.99
N GLU A 247 -30.75 46.58 -4.57
CA GLU A 247 -29.48 46.20 -3.95
C GLU A 247 -29.69 45.63 -2.54
N MET A 248 -30.56 46.25 -1.74
CA MET A 248 -30.97 45.76 -0.42
C MET A 248 -31.66 44.40 -0.51
N GLU A 249 -32.54 44.20 -1.49
CA GLU A 249 -33.15 42.90 -1.78
C GLU A 249 -32.11 41.84 -2.11
N ARG A 250 -31.14 42.18 -2.97
CA ARG A 250 -30.03 41.28 -3.34
C ARG A 250 -29.19 40.90 -2.13
N VAL A 251 -28.79 41.87 -1.31
CA VAL A 251 -27.97 41.63 -0.10
C VAL A 251 -28.72 40.75 0.90
N VAL A 252 -30.00 41.00 1.13
CA VAL A 252 -30.81 40.16 2.02
C VAL A 252 -30.93 38.73 1.51
N ASN A 253 -31.15 38.54 0.21
CA ASN A 253 -31.22 37.21 -0.38
C ASN A 253 -29.87 36.48 -0.28
N ASP A 254 -28.77 37.16 -0.54
CA ASP A 254 -27.42 36.58 -0.40
C ASP A 254 -27.13 36.15 1.06
N CYS A 255 -27.50 36.98 2.04
CA CYS A 255 -27.21 36.71 3.46
C CYS A 255 -28.20 35.76 4.12
N ARG A 256 -29.41 35.59 3.56
CA ARG A 256 -30.50 34.80 4.18
C ARG A 256 -31.04 33.72 3.26
N ALA A 257 -30.15 33.07 2.50
CA ALA A 257 -30.47 31.91 1.66
C ALA A 257 -31.68 32.12 0.73
N GLY A 258 -31.79 33.29 0.11
CA GLY A 258 -32.84 33.63 -0.85
C GLY A 258 -34.20 33.90 -0.21
N LEU A 259 -34.25 34.30 1.06
CA LEU A 259 -35.48 34.52 1.82
C LEU A 259 -36.54 35.34 1.07
N LEU A 260 -36.22 36.53 0.55
CA LEU A 260 -37.22 37.39 -0.11
C LEU A 260 -37.72 36.75 -1.42
N THR A 261 -36.84 36.04 -2.13
CA THR A 261 -37.24 35.23 -3.31
C THR A 261 -38.21 34.12 -2.92
N GLN A 262 -37.98 33.44 -1.80
CA GLN A 262 -38.88 32.41 -1.28
C GLN A 262 -40.23 33.02 -0.87
N VAL A 263 -40.23 34.20 -0.23
CA VAL A 263 -41.46 34.91 0.12
C VAL A 263 -42.26 35.30 -1.12
N LYS A 264 -41.60 35.81 -2.16
CA LYS A 264 -42.26 36.19 -3.41
C LYS A 264 -42.89 34.99 -4.14
N LYS A 265 -42.30 33.80 -4.00
CA LYS A 265 -42.87 32.53 -4.51
C LYS A 265 -44.06 32.06 -3.66
N ALA A 266 -43.94 32.14 -2.34
CA ALA A 266 -44.97 31.68 -1.41
C ALA A 266 -46.20 32.62 -1.35
N PHE A 267 -45.98 33.92 -1.58
CA PHE A 267 -47.02 34.93 -1.57
C PHE A 267 -46.89 35.92 -2.76
N PRO A 268 -47.29 35.48 -3.98
CA PRO A 268 -47.11 36.27 -5.20
C PRO A 268 -47.96 37.56 -5.25
N GLU A 269 -49.10 37.58 -4.55
CA GLU A 269 -50.03 38.71 -4.48
C GLU A 269 -49.66 39.75 -3.40
N ILE A 270 -48.42 39.72 -2.91
CA ILE A 270 -47.95 40.73 -1.96
C ILE A 270 -48.01 42.11 -2.60
N LYS A 271 -48.60 43.07 -1.88
CA LYS A 271 -48.66 44.46 -2.35
C LYS A 271 -47.23 45.02 -2.45
N PRO A 272 -46.91 45.82 -3.48
CA PRO A 272 -45.57 46.40 -3.64
C PRO A 272 -45.12 47.13 -2.38
N ASP A 273 -45.98 47.96 -1.78
CA ASP A 273 -45.65 48.73 -0.58
C ASP A 273 -45.37 47.85 0.64
N ASP A 274 -46.06 46.71 0.75
CA ASP A 274 -45.85 45.73 1.82
C ASP A 274 -44.55 44.93 1.58
N TYR A 275 -44.18 44.71 0.30
CA TYR A 275 -42.91 44.12 -0.08
C TYR A 275 -41.73 45.06 0.22
N HIS A 276 -41.84 46.36 -0.10
CA HIS A 276 -40.84 47.36 0.25
C HIS A 276 -40.60 47.41 1.76
N LEU A 277 -41.69 47.42 2.55
CA LEU A 277 -41.62 47.35 4.01
C LEU A 277 -40.93 46.06 4.48
N LEU A 278 -41.19 44.92 3.85
CA LEU A 278 -40.54 43.65 4.17
C LEU A 278 -39.03 43.69 3.92
N VAL A 279 -38.58 44.24 2.79
CA VAL A 279 -37.16 44.39 2.47
C VAL A 279 -36.46 45.19 3.56
N TYR A 280 -37.01 46.34 3.95
CA TYR A 280 -36.44 47.17 5.01
C TYR A 280 -36.39 46.49 6.38
N ILE A 281 -37.41 45.72 6.73
CA ILE A 281 -37.43 44.93 7.97
C ILE A 281 -36.35 43.82 7.91
N CYS A 282 -36.17 43.16 6.77
CA CYS A 282 -35.15 42.13 6.59
C CYS A 282 -33.73 42.70 6.62
N CYS A 283 -33.54 43.96 6.22
CA CYS A 283 -32.29 44.70 6.42
C CYS A 283 -32.06 45.12 7.88
N GLY A 284 -33.01 44.89 8.79
CA GLY A 284 -32.89 45.21 10.21
C GLY A 284 -33.07 46.69 10.53
N LEU A 285 -33.68 47.47 9.63
CA LEU A 285 -33.89 48.89 9.85
C LEU A 285 -34.88 49.15 10.99
N SER A 286 -34.62 50.21 11.76
CA SER A 286 -35.50 50.60 12.86
C SER A 286 -36.84 51.15 12.33
N PRO A 287 -37.96 51.06 13.09
CA PRO A 287 -39.24 51.63 12.68
C PRO A 287 -39.18 53.15 12.41
N ARG A 288 -38.26 53.87 13.06
CA ARG A 288 -38.04 55.31 12.82
C ARG A 288 -37.32 55.55 11.48
N THR A 289 -36.33 54.73 11.17
CA THR A 289 -35.62 54.79 9.87
C THR A 289 -36.56 54.46 8.73
N ILE A 290 -37.39 53.41 8.90
CA ILE A 290 -38.40 53.02 7.91
C ILE A 290 -39.44 54.13 7.71
N SER A 291 -39.86 54.80 8.80
CA SER A 291 -40.78 55.95 8.76
C SER A 291 -40.20 57.11 7.94
N LEU A 292 -38.90 57.38 8.06
CA LEU A 292 -38.23 58.40 7.25
C LEU A 292 -38.12 58.01 5.77
N LEU A 293 -37.83 56.73 5.49
CA LEU A 293 -37.67 56.23 4.11
C LEU A 293 -39.01 56.14 3.36
N LEU A 294 -40.10 55.81 4.05
CA LEU A 294 -41.44 55.67 3.47
C LEU A 294 -42.30 56.95 3.58
N GLU A 295 -41.78 58.03 4.19
CA GLU A 295 -42.51 59.30 4.45
C GLU A 295 -43.83 59.12 5.22
N GLU A 296 -43.95 58.05 6.01
CA GLU A 296 -45.13 57.75 6.83
C GLU A 296 -44.82 57.96 8.31
N SER A 297 -45.85 58.19 9.13
CA SER A 297 -45.64 58.30 10.58
C SER A 297 -45.19 56.96 11.18
N VAL A 298 -44.36 57.02 12.22
CA VAL A 298 -43.86 55.84 12.94
C VAL A 298 -45.02 54.93 13.41
N GLU A 299 -46.15 55.52 13.81
CA GLU A 299 -47.36 54.78 14.21
C GLU A 299 -47.96 53.96 13.05
N VAL A 300 -47.99 54.53 11.85
CA VAL A 300 -48.45 53.83 10.64
C VAL A 300 -47.51 52.67 10.33
N ILE A 301 -46.20 52.85 10.44
CA ILE A 301 -45.21 51.78 10.24
C ILE A 301 -45.42 50.61 11.21
N TYR A 302 -45.68 50.87 12.50
CA TYR A 302 -45.99 49.81 13.47
C TYR A 302 -47.26 49.05 13.10
N LYS A 303 -48.32 49.75 12.68
CA LYS A 303 -49.58 49.12 12.24
C LYS A 303 -49.37 48.28 10.98
N ARG A 304 -48.65 48.80 9.98
CA ARG A 304 -48.31 48.08 8.74
C ARG A 304 -47.44 46.85 9.01
N LYS A 305 -46.41 46.97 9.85
CA LYS A 305 -45.55 45.85 10.28
C LYS A 305 -46.36 44.74 10.95
N SER A 306 -47.30 45.09 11.83
CA SER A 306 -48.18 44.12 12.50
C SER A 306 -49.08 43.37 11.50
N ARG A 307 -49.71 44.10 10.57
CA ARG A 307 -50.55 43.51 9.50
C ARG A 307 -49.74 42.61 8.57
N LEU A 308 -48.55 43.06 8.17
CA LEU A 308 -47.63 42.28 7.33
C LEU A 308 -47.21 40.98 8.02
N LYS A 309 -46.88 41.04 9.32
CA LYS A 309 -46.57 39.84 10.13
C LYS A 309 -47.74 38.86 10.15
N ALA A 310 -48.98 39.34 10.33
CA ALA A 310 -50.17 38.50 10.33
C ALA A 310 -50.40 37.81 8.96
N ARG A 311 -50.26 38.56 7.85
CA ARG A 311 -50.42 38.02 6.49
C ARG A 311 -49.34 36.98 6.16
N LEU A 312 -48.09 37.24 6.52
CA LEU A 312 -46.98 36.29 6.33
C LEU A 312 -47.13 35.04 7.20
N LYS A 313 -47.69 35.18 8.40
CA LYS A 313 -48.02 34.04 9.26
C LYS A 313 -49.02 33.11 8.57
N GLU A 314 -50.09 33.68 8.03
CA GLU A 314 -51.17 32.92 7.41
C GLU A 314 -50.75 32.24 6.08
N HIS A 315 -49.94 32.91 5.26
CA HIS A 315 -49.65 32.45 3.89
C HIS A 315 -48.26 31.80 3.72
N VAL A 316 -47.30 32.06 4.62
CA VAL A 316 -45.87 31.72 4.40
C VAL A 316 -45.25 30.90 5.53
N GLU A 317 -45.86 30.86 6.72
CA GLU A 317 -45.32 30.13 7.90
C GLU A 317 -45.12 28.63 7.65
N SER A 318 -45.99 28.00 6.84
CA SER A 318 -45.87 26.59 6.50
C SER A 318 -44.69 26.27 5.56
N GLN A 319 -44.25 27.23 4.76
CA GLN A 319 -43.17 27.07 3.77
C GLN A 319 -41.83 27.60 4.28
N ILE A 320 -41.84 28.61 5.15
CA ILE A 320 -40.64 29.26 5.71
C ILE A 320 -40.80 29.44 7.23
N PRO A 321 -40.50 28.41 8.04
CA PRO A 321 -40.77 28.42 9.49
C PRO A 321 -40.05 29.55 10.25
N HIS A 322 -38.89 30.00 9.75
CA HIS A 322 -38.07 31.01 10.39
C HIS A 322 -38.40 32.45 9.97
N ILE A 323 -39.37 32.68 9.08
CA ILE A 323 -39.68 34.02 8.56
C ILE A 323 -40.11 35.02 9.65
N LEU A 324 -40.81 34.54 10.68
CA LEU A 324 -41.33 35.37 11.76
C LEU A 324 -40.24 35.83 12.75
N SER A 325 -39.09 35.13 12.79
CA SER A 325 -37.94 35.51 13.63
C SER A 325 -37.37 36.89 13.27
N ILE A 326 -37.53 37.28 12.01
CA ILE A 326 -37.05 38.55 11.47
C ILE A 326 -37.79 39.74 12.09
N PHE A 327 -39.04 39.52 12.52
CA PHE A 327 -39.84 40.55 13.17
C PHE A 327 -39.49 40.73 14.65
N GLN A 328 -38.71 39.81 15.26
CA GLN A 328 -38.35 39.82 16.68
C GLN A 328 -37.14 40.72 17.01
N VAL A 329 -36.26 41.01 16.04
CA VAL A 329 -35.02 41.80 16.24
C VAL A 329 -35.26 43.29 16.59
N GLY A 330 -36.52 43.72 16.73
CA GLY A 330 -36.89 45.09 17.10
C GLY A 330 -37.91 45.21 18.24
N GLN A 331 -38.17 44.15 19.00
CA GLN A 331 -38.99 44.25 20.22
C GLN A 331 -38.12 44.82 21.36
N LYS A 332 -38.15 46.16 21.45
CA LYS A 332 -37.58 47.06 22.48
C LYS A 332 -36.93 46.41 23.70
N ILE A 333 -35.69 46.81 23.99
CA ILE A 333 -35.30 47.10 25.38
C ILE A 333 -36.16 48.30 25.79
N CYS A 334 -37.19 48.04 26.59
CA CYS A 334 -37.69 48.99 27.57
C CYS A 334 -36.94 48.73 28.87
#